data_AF-A0AAV0QNP3-F1
#
_entry.id   AF-A0AAV0QNP3-F1
#
_cell.length_a   1.000
_cell.length_b   1.000
_cell.length_c   1.000
_cell.angle_alpha   90.00
_cell.angle_beta   90.00
_cell.angle_gamma   90.00
#
_symmetry.space_group_name_H-M   'P 1'
#
loop_
_entity.id
_entity.type
_entity.pdbx_description
1 polymer ?
#
loop_
_entity_poly.entity_id
_entity_poly.type
_entity_poly.pdbx_seq_one_letter_code
_entity_poly.pdbx_strand_id
1 'polypeptide(L)' 'MPCLPYAEGDKPTIDPKCCTGLQNLVATATSKNDKVTACHCLEDAFQKFPAIHDKYMKAIPNLCNVTVPFPLSKEMKCDK' A
#
# COMPACT_ATOMS: atom_id res chain seq x y z
N MET A 1 5.30 8.99 -6.85
CA MET A 1 4.88 7.73 -6.18
C MET A 1 3.95 6.98 -7.14
N PRO A 2 4.38 5.85 -7.73
CA PRO A 2 3.69 5.25 -8.88
C PRO A 2 2.27 4.71 -8.57
N CYS A 3 1.98 4.42 -7.31
CA CYS A 3 0.66 3.96 -6.86
C CYS A 3 -0.38 5.07 -6.71
N LEU A 4 0.08 6.32 -6.50
CA LEU A 4 -0.76 7.41 -6.03
C LEU A 4 -1.89 7.78 -7.01
N PRO A 5 -1.66 7.93 -8.33
CA PRO A 5 -2.74 8.29 -9.25
C PRO A 5 -3.85 7.23 -9.34
N TYR A 6 -3.54 5.95 -9.15
CA TYR A 6 -4.56 4.91 -9.06
C TYR A 6 -5.29 4.95 -7.71
N ALA A 7 -4.54 5.15 -6.62
CA ALA A 7 -5.10 5.26 -5.28
C ALA A 7 -6.07 6.45 -5.13
N GLU A 8 -5.83 7.55 -5.84
CA GLU A 8 -6.68 8.75 -5.91
C GLU A 8 -7.86 8.58 -6.90
N GLY A 9 -7.83 7.54 -7.74
CA GLY A 9 -8.84 7.33 -8.77
C GLY A 9 -8.64 8.15 -10.05
N ASP A 10 -7.54 8.89 -10.15
CA ASP A 10 -7.16 9.67 -11.33
C ASP A 10 -6.80 8.79 -12.53
N LYS A 11 -6.40 7.54 -12.28
CA LYS A 11 -6.11 6.55 -13.33
C LYS A 11 -6.94 5.28 -13.17
N PRO A 12 -7.46 4.72 -14.28
CA PRO A 12 -8.22 3.47 -14.25
C PRO A 12 -7.34 2.23 -14.06
N THR A 13 -6.02 2.34 -14.32
CA THR A 13 -5.06 1.25 -14.25
C THR A 13 -3.89 1.59 -13.35
N ILE A 14 -3.29 0.54 -12.77
CA ILE A 14 -2.13 0.65 -11.90
C ILE A 14 -0.84 0.73 -12.73
N ASP A 15 0.10 1.57 -12.31
CA ASP A 15 1.44 1.61 -12.93
C ASP A 15 2.20 0.33 -12.54
N PRO A 16 2.83 -0.40 -13.48
CA PRO A 16 3.64 -1.59 -13.15
C PRO A 16 4.71 -1.33 -12.10
N LYS A 17 5.27 -0.11 -12.04
CA LYS A 17 6.25 0.29 -11.01
C LYS A 17 5.65 0.33 -9.62
N CYS A 18 4.34 0.56 -9.49
CA CYS A 18 3.64 0.42 -8.21
C CYS A 18 3.72 -1.02 -7.70
N CYS A 19 3.42 -1.99 -8.56
CA CYS A 19 3.48 -3.40 -8.20
C CYS A 19 4.91 -3.85 -7.87
N THR A 20 5.91 -3.42 -8.64
CA THR A 20 7.33 -3.68 -8.30
C THR A 20 7.70 -3.09 -6.94
N GLY A 21 7.25 -1.86 -6.64
CA GLY A 21 7.47 -1.23 -5.34
C GLY A 21 6.83 -2.01 -4.19
N LEU A 22 5.58 -2.46 -4.36
CA LEU A 22 4.87 -3.24 -3.36
C LEU A 22 5.52 -4.62 -3.14
N GLN A 23 5.92 -5.30 -4.21
CA GLN A 23 6.63 -6.57 -4.15
C GLN A 23 7.94 -6.45 -3.40
N ASN A 24 8.74 -5.42 -3.69
CA ASN A 24 9.98 -5.16 -2.98
C ASN A 24 9.74 -4.87 -1.50
N LEU A 25 8.73 -4.06 -1.17
CA LEU A 25 8.37 -3.79 0.22
C LEU A 25 8.05 -5.08 0.98
N VAL A 26 7.19 -5.95 0.41
CA VAL A 26 6.83 -7.24 1.02
C VAL A 26 8.02 -8.18 1.11
N ALA A 27 8.89 -8.21 0.09
CA ALA A 27 10.09 -9.04 0.09
C ALA A 27 11.12 -8.61 1.15
N THR A 28 11.15 -7.32 1.51
CA THR A 28 12.01 -6.81 2.59
C THR A 28 11.37 -6.96 3.98
N ALA A 29 10.04 -6.91 4.06
CA ALA A 29 9.30 -7.02 5.32
C ALA A 29 9.12 -8.48 5.78
N THR A 30 10.23 -9.19 6.02
CA THR A 30 10.21 -10.63 6.34
C THR A 30 9.97 -10.91 7.82
N SER A 31 10.57 -10.13 8.72
CA SER A 31 10.39 -10.29 10.16
C SER A 31 9.13 -9.59 10.67
N LYS A 32 8.67 -9.95 11.88
CA LYS A 32 7.54 -9.25 12.53
C LYS A 32 7.86 -7.76 12.70
N ASN A 33 9.09 -7.43 13.08
CA ASN A 33 9.51 -6.05 13.30
C ASN A 33 9.46 -5.25 11.99
N ASP A 34 9.96 -5.81 10.88
CA ASP A 34 9.95 -5.14 9.58
C ASP A 34 8.54 -4.91 9.07
N LYS A 35 7.62 -5.85 9.31
CA LYS A 35 6.20 -5.71 8.93
C LYS A 35 5.54 -4.57 9.69
N VAL A 36 5.80 -4.44 10.99
CA VAL A 36 5.28 -3.34 11.82
C VAL A 36 5.87 -2.01 11.36
N THR A 37 7.18 -1.95 11.11
CA THR A 37 7.84 -0.75 10.58
C THR A 37 7.28 -0.34 9.21
N ALA A 38 7.12 -1.29 8.29
CA ALA A 38 6.54 -1.06 6.97
C ALA A 38 5.09 -0.57 7.08
N CYS A 39 4.31 -1.16 7.99
CA CYS A 39 2.94 -0.75 8.24
C CYS A 39 2.88 0.72 8.71
N HIS A 40 3.61 1.09 9.76
CA HIS A 40 3.62 2.48 10.25
C HIS A 40 4.13 3.47 9.20
N CYS A 41 5.12 3.08 8.39
CA CYS A 41 5.59 3.91 7.28
C CYS A 41 4.49 4.19 6.26
N LEU A 42 3.68 3.19 5.93
CA LEU A 42 2.53 3.35 5.04
C LEU A 42 1.39 4.14 5.68
N GLU A 43 1.12 3.92 6.98
CA GLU A 43 0.15 4.69 7.76
C GLU A 43 0.45 6.19 7.69
N ASP A 44 1.68 6.58 8.02
CA ASP A 44 2.15 7.97 7.95
C ASP A 44 2.10 8.54 6.53
N ALA A 45 2.43 7.71 5.53
CA ALA A 45 2.36 8.12 4.14
C ALA A 45 0.91 8.41 3.73
N PHE A 46 -0.03 7.54 4.06
CA PHE A 46 -1.44 7.67 3.67
C PHE A 46 -2.12 8.89 4.29
N GLN A 47 -1.73 9.28 5.52
CA GLN A 47 -2.22 10.51 6.14
C GLN A 47 -1.81 11.79 5.37
N LYS A 48 -0.70 11.74 4.62
CA LYS A 48 -0.23 12.88 3.80
C LYS A 48 -0.99 13.04 2.48
N PHE A 49 -1.79 12.03 2.08
CA PHE A 49 -2.52 12.05 0.82
C PHE A 49 -4.05 12.00 1.08
N PRO A 50 -4.70 13.16 1.30
CA PRO A 50 -6.13 13.19 1.62
C PRO A 50 -7.02 12.74 0.45
N ALA A 51 -6.51 12.69 -0.78
CA ALA A 51 -7.26 12.28 -1.97
C ALA A 51 -7.31 10.76 -2.20
N ILE A 52 -6.51 9.93 -1.52
CA ILE A 52 -6.57 8.48 -1.75
C ILE A 52 -7.90 7.89 -1.27
N HIS A 53 -8.44 6.92 -2.00
CA HIS A 53 -9.65 6.21 -1.65
C HIS A 53 -9.36 4.77 -1.26
N ASP A 54 -9.91 4.34 -0.12
CA ASP A 54 -9.76 2.98 0.40
C ASP A 54 -10.19 1.90 -0.60
N LYS A 55 -11.19 2.17 -1.44
CA LYS A 55 -11.64 1.24 -2.48
C LYS A 55 -10.52 0.87 -3.46
N TYR A 56 -9.70 1.85 -3.87
CA TYR A 56 -8.59 1.62 -4.80
C TYR A 56 -7.40 1.02 -4.06
N MET A 57 -7.10 1.51 -2.86
CA MET A 57 -6.02 0.98 -2.01
C MET A 57 -6.18 -0.52 -1.72
N LYS A 58 -7.39 -0.96 -1.38
CA LYS A 58 -7.71 -2.38 -1.13
C LYS A 58 -7.63 -3.26 -2.39
N ALA A 59 -7.74 -2.67 -3.59
CA ALA A 59 -7.62 -3.40 -4.85
C ALA A 59 -6.16 -3.63 -5.27
N ILE A 60 -5.23 -2.76 -4.84
CA ILE A 60 -3.82 -2.80 -5.24
C ILE A 60 -3.16 -4.18 -5.02
N PRO A 61 -3.28 -4.84 -3.84
CA PRO A 61 -2.65 -6.15 -3.61
C PRO A 61 -3.10 -7.22 -4.60
N ASN A 62 -4.42 -7.28 -4.86
CA ASN A 62 -5.00 -8.22 -5.80
C ASN A 62 -4.57 -7.94 -7.24
N LEU A 63 -4.55 -6.65 -7.64
CA LEU A 63 -4.12 -6.23 -8.97
C LEU A 63 -2.63 -6.51 -9.23
N CYS A 64 -1.80 -6.41 -8.19
CA CYS A 64 -0.37 -6.70 -8.27
C CYS A 64 -0.03 -8.17 -8.03
N ASN A 65 -1.03 -9.01 -7.72
CA ASN A 65 -0.85 -10.41 -7.32
C ASN A 65 0.15 -10.57 -6.15
N VAL A 66 -0.01 -9.73 -5.12
CA VAL A 66 0.84 -9.72 -3.92
C VAL A 66 -0.01 -9.95 -2.68
N THR A 67 0.40 -10.89 -1.84
CA THR A 67 -0.18 -11.07 -0.50
C THR A 67 0.51 -10.14 0.49
N VAL A 68 -0.21 -9.14 0.97
CA VAL A 68 0.28 -8.18 1.96
C VAL A 68 -0.23 -8.61 3.35
N PRO A 69 0.63 -8.64 4.39
CA PRO A 69 0.22 -9.10 5.73
C PRO A 69 -0.59 -8.07 6.53
N PHE A 70 -0.92 -6.91 5.94
CA PHE A 70 -1.67 -5.82 6.56
C PHE A 70 -2.63 -5.17 5.55
N PRO A 71 -3.75 -4.57 6.02
CA PRO A 71 -4.69 -3.90 5.14
C PRO A 71 -4.11 -2.60 4.56
N LEU A 72 -4.28 -2.38 3.26
CA LEU A 72 -3.97 -1.09 2.63
C LEU A 72 -5.22 -0.20 2.65
N SER A 73 -5.34 0.65 3.67
CA SER A 73 -6.43 1.62 3.84
C SER A 73 -5.94 2.84 4.63
N LYS A 74 -6.64 3.98 4.53
CA LYS A 74 -6.37 5.15 5.39
C LYS A 74 -6.60 4.86 6.88
N GLU A 75 -7.50 3.94 7.17
CA GLU A 75 -7.89 3.55 8.54
C GLU A 75 -7.07 2.36 9.07
N MET A 76 -6.01 1.94 8.34
CA MET A 76 -5.12 0.89 8.83
C MET A 76 -4.50 1.32 10.17
N LYS A 77 -4.46 0.40 11.12
CA LYS A 77 -3.77 0.56 12.40
C LYS A 77 -2.75 -0.55 12.54
N CYS A 78 -1.51 -0.16 12.79
CA CYS A 78 -0.36 -1.07 12.80
C CYS A 78 -0.07 -1.68 14.17
N ASP A 79 -0.90 -1.37 15.17
CA ASP A 79 -0.74 -1.75 16.58
C ASP A 79 -1.24 -3.18 16.94
N LYS A 80 -1.47 -4.07 15.97
CA LYS A 80 -1.98 -5.44 16.23
C LYS A 80 -1.27 -6.52 15.41
#